data_AF-A0A1Q2D1V8-F1
#
_entry.id   AF-A0A1Q2D1V8-F1
#
_cell.length_a   1.000
_cell.length_b   1.000
_cell.length_c   1.000
_cell.angle_alpha   90.00
_cell.angle_beta   90.00
_cell.angle_gamma   90.00
#
_symmetry.space_group_name_H-M   'P 1'
#
loop_
_entity.id
_entity.type
_entity.pdbx_description
1 polymer ?
#
loop_
_entity_poly.entity_id
_entity_poly.type
_entity_poly.pdbx_seq_one_letter_code
_entity_poly.pdbx_strand_id
1 'polypeptide(L)'
;MKDVWNKYSADAFEFAATKVDTPVEVINLDAENSLEKSVSLMQELIAKDVDGISIFPISPEQAATLGKMAKDAGIPVTFENTVPDLAEDQYISVIAAEYDLIGETAMDYIAETYPDAKVLYVAGAKGGGVYETYQKGIDRAMEKLGDKITIVDTVHGDWETELAMNVTADAINAGTDFDVVFANNEQMGKGVKNALDEAGKSDIPIVATGGGPDGLKMIEDGDITATISAPVSLQGLTTFKNLYQSVVKGQTPEKFTPLPLIAVDKSNIADAVSWERATPRSSSSAGSNSRTRGARLARAPFL
;
A
#
# COMPACT_ATOMS: atom_id res chain seq x y z
N MET A 1 4.62 -14.49 -0.98
CA MET A 1 3.67 -13.43 -0.62
C MET A 1 2.28 -13.77 -1.10
N LYS A 2 1.36 -13.91 -0.15
CA LYS A 2 -0.08 -14.03 -0.40
C LYS A 2 -0.73 -12.66 -0.62
N ASP A 3 -0.24 -11.64 0.09
CA ASP A 3 -0.71 -10.27 -0.09
C ASP A 3 -0.23 -9.69 -1.44
N VAL A 4 -1.19 -9.22 -2.23
CA VAL A 4 -0.96 -8.68 -3.58
C VAL A 4 -0.22 -7.35 -3.50
N TRP A 5 -0.53 -6.51 -2.51
CA TRP A 5 0.12 -5.21 -2.31
C TRP A 5 1.63 -5.40 -2.13
N ASN A 6 2.03 -6.22 -1.15
CA ASN A 6 3.45 -6.52 -0.91
C ASN A 6 4.14 -7.16 -2.08
N LYS A 7 3.43 -8.05 -2.80
CA LYS A 7 3.97 -8.72 -3.97
C LYS A 7 4.37 -7.72 -5.06
N TYR A 8 3.53 -6.73 -5.37
CA TYR A 8 3.87 -5.72 -6.38
C TYR A 8 5.05 -4.85 -5.94
N SER A 9 5.13 -4.48 -4.67
CA SER A 9 6.32 -3.79 -4.16
C SER A 9 7.58 -4.67 -4.29
N ALA A 10 7.48 -5.97 -3.98
CA ALA A 10 8.59 -6.91 -4.10
C ALA A 10 9.09 -7.10 -5.51
N ASP A 11 8.17 -7.34 -6.44
CA ASP A 11 8.49 -7.51 -7.85
C ASP A 11 9.11 -6.21 -8.43
N ALA A 12 8.68 -5.03 -7.95
CA ALA A 12 9.24 -3.75 -8.33
C ALA A 12 10.66 -3.54 -7.78
N PHE A 13 10.90 -3.89 -6.51
CA PHE A 13 12.24 -3.85 -5.89
C PHE A 13 13.24 -4.76 -6.63
N GLU A 14 12.86 -6.02 -6.87
CA GLU A 14 13.67 -6.98 -7.63
C GLU A 14 13.94 -6.48 -9.06
N PHE A 15 12.92 -5.90 -9.70
CA PHE A 15 13.09 -5.31 -11.03
C PHE A 15 14.10 -4.16 -11.03
N ALA A 16 14.03 -3.24 -10.05
CA ALA A 16 14.96 -2.12 -9.94
C ALA A 16 16.42 -2.59 -9.80
N ALA A 17 16.65 -3.70 -9.08
CA ALA A 17 17.97 -4.33 -8.99
C ALA A 17 18.56 -4.76 -10.34
N THR A 18 17.72 -5.08 -11.32
CA THR A 18 18.17 -5.43 -12.67
C THR A 18 18.53 -4.22 -13.54
N LYS A 19 18.28 -3.00 -13.07
CA LYS A 19 18.43 -1.75 -13.85
C LYS A 19 19.62 -0.89 -13.45
N VAL A 20 20.37 -1.31 -12.43
CA VAL A 20 21.56 -0.59 -11.96
C VAL A 20 22.83 -1.11 -12.62
N ASP A 21 23.86 -0.26 -12.60
CA ASP A 21 25.19 -0.54 -13.19
C ASP A 21 26.02 -1.53 -12.37
N THR A 22 25.77 -1.60 -11.07
CA THR A 22 26.46 -2.46 -10.11
C THR A 22 25.57 -3.65 -9.85
N PRO A 23 26.01 -4.90 -10.12
CA PRO A 23 25.18 -6.07 -9.90
C PRO A 23 24.70 -6.13 -8.45
N VAL A 24 23.40 -6.34 -8.25
CA VAL A 24 22.79 -6.51 -6.93
C VAL A 24 22.16 -7.89 -6.83
N GLU A 25 22.56 -8.67 -5.83
CA GLU A 25 21.84 -9.89 -5.43
C GLU A 25 20.68 -9.51 -4.51
N VAL A 26 19.44 -9.83 -4.91
CA VAL A 26 18.24 -9.63 -4.07
C VAL A 26 17.86 -10.94 -3.39
N ILE A 27 17.80 -10.89 -2.06
CA ILE A 27 17.23 -11.96 -1.23
C ILE A 27 15.84 -11.48 -0.82
N ASN A 28 14.79 -12.21 -1.21
CA ASN A 28 13.39 -11.89 -0.91
C ASN A 28 12.82 -12.93 0.06
N LEU A 29 12.38 -12.50 1.25
CA LEU A 29 11.96 -13.37 2.35
C LEU A 29 10.59 -12.97 2.91
N ASP A 30 9.64 -13.89 2.95
CA ASP A 30 8.26 -13.68 3.42
C ASP A 30 8.07 -14.23 4.85
N ALA A 31 7.68 -13.37 5.80
CA ALA A 31 7.51 -13.73 7.20
C ALA A 31 6.09 -14.22 7.56
N GLU A 32 5.18 -14.32 6.59
CA GLU A 32 3.82 -14.84 6.75
C GLU A 32 3.07 -14.23 7.95
N ASN A 33 3.16 -12.90 8.07
CA ASN A 33 2.56 -12.10 9.14
C ASN A 33 2.94 -12.56 10.56
N SER A 34 4.15 -13.15 10.73
CA SER A 34 4.65 -13.67 12.01
C SER A 34 5.86 -12.88 12.51
N LEU A 35 5.73 -12.31 13.71
CA LEU A 35 6.83 -11.64 14.40
C LEU A 35 8.01 -12.58 14.69
N GLU A 36 7.73 -13.81 15.16
CA GLU A 36 8.77 -14.80 15.46
C GLU A 36 9.57 -15.17 14.20
N LYS A 37 8.87 -15.40 13.09
CA LYS A 37 9.51 -15.65 11.79
C LYS A 37 10.29 -14.43 11.32
N SER A 38 9.75 -13.23 11.53
CA SER A 38 10.42 -11.98 11.16
C SER A 38 11.76 -11.80 11.87
N VAL A 39 11.81 -12.06 13.18
CA VAL A 39 13.05 -12.01 13.95
C VAL A 39 14.06 -13.05 13.45
N SER A 40 13.59 -14.27 13.17
CA SER A 40 14.46 -15.35 12.65
C SER A 40 15.05 -15.01 11.27
N LEU A 41 14.25 -14.44 10.37
CA LEU A 41 14.71 -14.00 9.04
C LEU A 41 15.68 -12.81 9.15
N MET A 42 15.47 -11.87 10.07
CA MET A 42 16.44 -10.81 10.34
C MET A 42 17.78 -11.35 10.82
N GLN A 43 17.78 -12.35 11.72
CA GLN A 43 19.02 -13.01 12.16
C GLN A 43 19.73 -13.70 11.00
N GLU A 44 18.98 -14.34 10.10
CA GLU A 44 19.55 -14.94 8.88
C GLU A 44 20.20 -13.88 7.97
N LEU A 45 19.53 -12.74 7.74
CA LEU A 45 20.09 -11.65 6.93
C LEU A 45 21.35 -11.05 7.55
N ILE A 46 21.36 -10.82 8.86
CA ILE A 46 22.53 -10.34 9.61
C ILE A 46 23.67 -11.35 9.51
N ALA A 47 23.40 -12.65 9.69
CA ALA A 47 24.41 -13.69 9.59
C ALA A 47 25.00 -13.84 8.18
N LYS A 48 24.23 -13.48 7.14
CA LYS A 48 24.71 -13.43 5.75
C LYS A 48 25.52 -12.18 5.42
N ASP A 49 25.63 -11.23 6.35
CA ASP A 49 26.37 -9.98 6.18
C ASP A 49 25.90 -9.20 4.93
N VAL A 50 24.58 -9.00 4.83
CA VAL A 50 23.97 -8.26 3.71
C VAL A 50 24.29 -6.77 3.80
N ASP A 51 24.39 -6.10 2.65
CA ASP A 51 24.84 -4.70 2.62
C ASP A 51 23.73 -3.70 3.01
N GLY A 52 22.46 -4.13 2.99
CA GLY A 52 21.30 -3.31 3.34
C GLY A 52 20.00 -4.10 3.34
N ILE A 53 19.01 -3.59 4.07
CA ILE A 53 17.72 -4.27 4.30
C ILE A 53 16.56 -3.31 4.03
N SER A 54 15.59 -3.74 3.21
CA SER A 54 14.24 -3.13 3.20
C SER A 54 13.27 -3.98 4.00
N ILE A 55 12.49 -3.33 4.86
CA ILE A 55 11.52 -3.94 5.77
C ILE A 55 10.13 -3.43 5.40
N PHE A 56 9.22 -4.34 5.06
CA PHE A 56 7.79 -4.06 5.08
C PHE A 56 7.21 -4.67 6.37
N PRO A 57 6.95 -3.88 7.41
CA PRO A 57 6.54 -4.38 8.72
C PRO A 57 5.02 -4.49 8.85
N ILE A 58 4.58 -5.35 9.77
CA ILE A 58 3.20 -5.53 10.21
C ILE A 58 2.72 -4.34 11.04
N SER A 59 3.58 -3.81 11.92
CA SER A 59 3.27 -2.70 12.82
C SER A 59 4.48 -1.79 13.07
N PRO A 60 4.27 -0.56 13.57
CA PRO A 60 5.37 0.34 13.97
C PRO A 60 6.32 -0.28 15.01
N GLU A 61 5.81 -1.06 15.96
CA GLU A 61 6.58 -1.70 17.03
C GLU A 61 7.42 -2.87 16.51
N GLN A 62 6.87 -3.65 15.57
CA GLN A 62 7.66 -4.66 14.88
C GLN A 62 8.77 -3.99 14.07
N ALA A 63 8.42 -2.94 13.30
CA ALA A 63 9.40 -2.18 12.53
C ALA A 63 10.53 -1.68 13.43
N ALA A 64 10.19 -1.21 14.63
CA ALA A 64 11.15 -0.79 15.63
C ALA A 64 12.06 -1.90 16.12
N THR A 65 11.48 -3.06 16.43
CA THR A 65 12.23 -4.24 16.85
C THR A 65 13.25 -4.68 15.79
N LEU A 66 12.81 -4.81 14.53
CA LEU A 66 13.66 -5.27 13.44
C LEU A 66 14.70 -4.21 13.03
N GLY A 67 14.32 -2.94 13.02
CA GLY A 67 15.24 -1.83 12.73
C GLY A 67 16.36 -1.72 13.76
N LYS A 68 16.07 -1.96 15.04
CA LYS A 68 17.11 -2.01 16.07
C LYS A 68 18.11 -3.14 15.84
N MET A 69 17.65 -4.33 15.43
CA MET A 69 18.55 -5.44 15.09
C MET A 69 19.49 -5.07 13.92
N ALA A 70 18.97 -4.40 12.89
CA ALA A 70 19.79 -3.92 11.78
C ALA A 70 20.81 -2.86 12.23
N LYS A 71 20.38 -1.88 13.05
CA LYS A 71 21.26 -0.85 13.62
C LYS A 71 22.39 -1.46 14.45
N ASP A 72 22.06 -2.40 15.35
CA ASP A 72 23.04 -3.06 16.22
C ASP A 72 24.06 -3.89 15.42
N ALA A 73 23.66 -4.42 14.25
CA ALA A 73 24.54 -5.09 13.29
C ALA A 73 25.30 -4.13 12.35
N GLY A 74 25.01 -2.83 12.39
CA GLY A 74 25.61 -1.84 11.49
C GLY A 74 25.11 -1.90 10.05
N ILE A 75 23.96 -2.51 9.79
CA ILE A 75 23.38 -2.69 8.45
C ILE A 75 22.36 -1.56 8.18
N PRO A 76 22.53 -0.78 7.10
CA PRO A 76 21.55 0.22 6.69
C PRO A 76 20.15 -0.38 6.45
N VAL A 77 19.12 0.24 7.02
CA VAL A 77 17.74 -0.24 6.92
C VAL A 77 16.79 0.84 6.42
N THR A 78 15.93 0.49 5.46
CA THR A 78 14.80 1.32 5.01
C THR A 78 13.48 0.62 5.33
N PHE A 79 12.42 1.40 5.48
CA PHE A 79 11.08 0.87 5.71
C PHE A 79 10.13 1.21 4.57
N GLU A 80 9.15 0.31 4.38
CA GLU A 80 8.02 0.45 3.48
C GLU A 80 6.74 0.50 4.29
N ASN A 81 5.73 1.22 3.77
CA ASN A 81 4.34 1.20 4.21
C ASN A 81 4.01 1.81 5.57
N THR A 82 4.87 1.61 6.56
CA THR A 82 4.65 2.02 7.95
C THR A 82 5.90 2.71 8.48
N VAL A 83 5.71 3.88 9.10
CA VAL A 83 6.78 4.58 9.80
C VAL A 83 7.11 3.81 11.08
N PRO A 84 8.40 3.46 11.33
CA PRO A 84 8.77 2.73 12.55
C PRO A 84 8.66 3.62 13.79
N ASP A 85 8.37 3.02 14.95
CA ASP A 85 8.54 3.69 16.25
C ASP A 85 10.04 3.68 16.65
N LEU A 86 10.85 4.35 15.84
CA LEU A 86 12.30 4.48 16.01
C LEU A 86 12.74 5.92 15.83
N ALA A 87 13.83 6.28 16.49
CA ALA A 87 14.46 7.56 16.23
C ALA A 87 14.97 7.63 14.78
N GLU A 88 14.88 8.80 14.17
CA GLU A 88 15.24 9.01 12.76
C GLU A 88 16.72 8.70 12.47
N ASP A 89 17.61 8.70 13.45
CA ASP A 89 19.01 8.32 13.25
C ASP A 89 19.21 6.79 13.14
N GLN A 90 18.16 5.98 13.30
CA GLN A 90 18.23 4.51 13.34
C GLN A 90 17.96 3.82 12.01
N TYR A 91 17.58 4.56 10.98
CA TYR A 91 17.23 4.04 9.66
C TYR A 91 17.53 5.06 8.56
N ILE A 92 17.62 4.63 7.30
CA ILE A 92 18.00 5.54 6.21
C ILE A 92 16.80 6.32 5.67
N SER A 93 15.67 5.65 5.45
CA SER A 93 14.47 6.27 4.88
C SER A 93 13.20 5.46 5.17
N VAL A 94 12.04 6.07 5.00
CA VAL A 94 10.73 5.41 4.95
C VAL A 94 10.01 5.85 3.68
N ILE A 95 9.36 4.90 3.00
CA ILE A 95 8.46 5.17 1.88
C ILE A 95 7.10 4.59 2.24
N ALA A 96 6.10 5.44 2.44
CA ALA A 96 4.79 5.03 2.93
C ALA A 96 3.68 5.82 2.26
N ALA A 97 2.46 5.27 2.29
CA ALA A 97 1.26 6.04 2.02
C ALA A 97 0.93 6.94 3.22
N GLU A 98 0.37 8.11 2.96
CA GLU A 98 -0.21 8.96 4.00
C GLU A 98 -1.69 8.62 4.17
N TYR A 99 -1.97 7.50 4.85
CA TYR A 99 -3.31 6.90 4.94
C TYR A 99 -4.40 7.83 5.46
N ASP A 100 -4.04 8.79 6.29
CA ASP A 100 -4.96 9.82 6.77
C ASP A 100 -5.31 10.80 5.65
N LEU A 101 -4.34 11.22 4.83
CA LEU A 101 -4.64 12.00 3.62
C LEU A 101 -5.47 11.19 2.62
N ILE A 102 -5.29 9.86 2.54
CA ILE A 102 -6.14 9.00 1.71
C ILE A 102 -7.59 9.02 2.20
N GLY A 103 -7.81 8.79 3.50
CA GLY A 103 -9.15 8.84 4.10
C GLY A 103 -9.81 10.21 3.94
N GLU A 104 -9.06 11.29 4.13
CA GLU A 104 -9.53 12.66 3.93
C GLU A 104 -9.91 12.91 2.47
N THR A 105 -9.05 12.52 1.53
CA THR A 105 -9.28 12.68 0.08
C THR A 105 -10.48 11.86 -0.40
N ALA A 106 -10.70 10.67 0.15
CA ALA A 106 -11.87 9.86 -0.17
C ALA A 106 -13.17 10.58 0.21
N MET A 107 -13.23 11.18 1.41
CA MET A 107 -14.41 11.92 1.85
C MET A 107 -14.62 13.21 1.05
N ASP A 108 -13.54 13.94 0.74
CA ASP A 108 -13.62 15.13 -0.12
C ASP A 108 -14.16 14.77 -1.51
N TYR A 109 -13.64 13.70 -2.12
CA TYR A 109 -14.12 13.20 -3.41
C TYR A 109 -15.60 12.81 -3.36
N ILE A 110 -16.04 12.10 -2.32
CA ILE A 110 -17.45 11.71 -2.16
C ILE A 110 -18.33 12.95 -1.99
N ALA A 111 -17.94 13.93 -1.18
CA ALA A 111 -18.73 15.14 -0.97
C ALA A 111 -18.84 16.03 -2.21
N GLU A 112 -17.80 16.06 -3.05
CA GLU A 112 -17.83 16.77 -4.33
C GLU A 112 -18.69 16.06 -5.38
N THR A 113 -18.63 14.73 -5.42
CA THR A 113 -19.31 13.91 -6.44
C THR A 113 -20.77 13.61 -6.09
N TYR A 114 -21.05 13.40 -4.81
CA TYR A 114 -22.32 12.96 -4.25
C TYR A 114 -22.73 13.89 -3.10
N PRO A 115 -23.23 15.10 -3.40
CA PRO A 115 -23.64 16.04 -2.37
C PRO A 115 -24.79 15.46 -1.52
N ASP A 116 -24.74 15.72 -0.22
CA ASP A 116 -25.69 15.27 0.81
C ASP A 116 -25.75 13.74 1.01
N ALA A 117 -24.75 13.00 0.51
CA ALA A 117 -24.74 11.54 0.54
C ALA A 117 -24.57 10.95 1.94
N LYS A 118 -25.27 9.85 2.18
CA LYS A 118 -25.07 8.92 3.30
C LYS A 118 -24.02 7.88 2.92
N VAL A 119 -22.92 7.84 3.67
CA VAL A 119 -21.77 6.99 3.41
C VAL A 119 -21.80 5.78 4.35
N LEU A 120 -21.82 4.58 3.79
CA LEU A 120 -21.44 3.36 4.50
C LEU A 120 -19.93 3.18 4.40
N TYR A 121 -19.23 3.16 5.52
CA TYR A 121 -17.79 2.94 5.53
C TYR A 121 -17.46 1.46 5.81
N VAL A 122 -16.90 0.76 4.83
CA VAL A 122 -16.40 -0.61 4.93
C VAL A 122 -14.89 -0.57 5.17
N ALA A 123 -14.55 -0.57 6.45
CA ALA A 123 -13.23 -0.37 6.98
C ALA A 123 -12.38 -1.64 7.01
N GLY A 124 -11.06 -1.45 7.00
CA GLY A 124 -10.09 -2.51 7.24
C GLY A 124 -9.99 -2.96 8.71
N ALA A 125 -9.05 -3.86 8.98
CA ALA A 125 -8.90 -4.48 10.30
C ALA A 125 -8.43 -3.51 11.39
N LYS A 126 -9.02 -3.63 12.59
CA LYS A 126 -8.63 -2.88 13.79
C LYS A 126 -7.31 -3.40 14.38
N GLY A 127 -6.58 -2.49 15.03
CA GLY A 127 -5.36 -2.80 15.78
C GLY A 127 -4.09 -2.85 14.94
N GLY A 128 -4.19 -2.73 13.61
CA GLY A 128 -3.05 -2.73 12.68
C GLY A 128 -2.46 -1.34 12.41
N GLY A 129 -3.09 -0.25 12.87
CA GLY A 129 -2.62 1.12 12.73
C GLY A 129 -3.00 1.78 11.40
N VAL A 130 -3.11 1.01 10.31
CA VAL A 130 -3.50 1.54 8.99
C VAL A 130 -4.93 2.09 9.03
N TYR A 131 -5.91 1.27 9.42
CA TYR A 131 -7.31 1.71 9.55
C TYR A 131 -7.44 2.91 10.50
N GLU A 132 -6.77 2.89 11.65
CA GLU A 132 -6.82 3.98 12.61
C GLU A 132 -6.26 5.29 12.02
N THR A 133 -5.32 5.20 11.08
CA THR A 133 -4.79 6.36 10.38
C THR A 133 -5.76 6.87 9.31
N TYR A 134 -6.44 5.99 8.57
CA TYR A 134 -7.58 6.38 7.72
C TYR A 134 -8.65 7.11 8.53
N GLN A 135 -9.04 6.56 9.68
CA GLN A 135 -10.09 7.12 10.52
C GLN A 135 -9.77 8.56 10.94
N LYS A 136 -8.52 8.85 11.33
CA LYS A 136 -8.09 10.23 11.63
C LYS A 136 -8.29 11.17 10.45
N GLY A 137 -8.00 10.72 9.24
CA GLY A 137 -8.21 11.47 8.01
C GLY A 137 -9.68 11.75 7.73
N ILE A 138 -10.49 10.70 7.85
CA ILE A 138 -11.95 10.77 7.72
C ILE A 138 -12.53 11.75 8.75
N ASP A 139 -12.13 11.65 10.02
CA ASP A 139 -12.60 12.53 11.09
C ASP A 139 -12.32 14.00 10.76
N ARG A 140 -11.09 14.33 10.31
CA ARG A 140 -10.74 15.68 9.85
C ARG A 140 -11.58 16.13 8.67
N ALA A 141 -11.82 15.25 7.70
CA ALA A 141 -12.67 15.55 6.55
C ALA A 141 -14.10 15.86 6.99
N MET A 142 -14.68 15.06 7.88
CA MET A 142 -16.04 15.27 8.39
C MET A 142 -16.16 16.58 9.18
N GLU A 143 -15.15 16.93 9.98
CA GLU A 143 -15.08 18.24 10.65
C GLU A 143 -15.05 19.40 9.64
N LYS A 144 -14.28 19.25 8.56
CA LYS A 144 -14.12 20.25 7.48
C LYS A 144 -15.38 20.38 6.62
N LEU A 145 -16.03 19.27 6.30
CA LEU A 145 -17.14 19.19 5.36
C LEU A 145 -18.48 19.55 6.01
N GLY A 146 -18.62 19.35 7.33
CA GLY A 146 -19.89 19.55 8.04
C GLY A 146 -20.97 18.62 7.49
N ASP A 147 -22.16 19.16 7.22
CA ASP A 147 -23.32 18.37 6.81
C ASP A 147 -23.36 18.01 5.31
N LYS A 148 -22.27 18.26 4.56
CA LYS A 148 -22.22 17.96 3.11
C LYS A 148 -22.34 16.48 2.78
N ILE A 149 -21.92 15.61 3.70
CA ILE A 149 -22.09 14.15 3.66
C ILE A 149 -22.26 13.67 5.11
N THR A 150 -22.74 12.44 5.30
CA THR A 150 -22.87 11.84 6.64
C THR A 150 -22.44 10.39 6.60
N ILE A 151 -21.55 9.96 7.51
CA ILE A 151 -21.24 8.54 7.69
C ILE A 151 -22.37 7.92 8.52
N VAL A 152 -23.12 7.00 7.92
CA VAL A 152 -24.29 6.37 8.59
C VAL A 152 -23.92 5.14 9.38
N ASP A 153 -22.87 4.43 8.98
CA ASP A 153 -22.32 3.30 9.71
C ASP A 153 -20.86 3.04 9.31
N THR A 154 -20.11 2.37 10.19
CA THR A 154 -18.75 1.88 9.93
C THR A 154 -18.68 0.40 10.29
N VAL A 155 -18.50 -0.44 9.27
CA VAL A 155 -18.41 -1.90 9.39
C VAL A 155 -17.02 -2.37 8.97
N HIS A 156 -16.58 -3.51 9.49
CA HIS A 156 -15.20 -3.97 9.29
C HIS A 156 -15.14 -5.21 8.39
N GLY A 157 -14.62 -5.04 7.18
CA GLY A 157 -14.34 -6.13 6.23
C GLY A 157 -12.91 -6.68 6.34
N ASP A 158 -12.11 -6.15 7.26
CA ASP A 158 -10.79 -6.68 7.64
C ASP A 158 -9.81 -6.92 6.48
N TRP A 159 -9.89 -6.09 5.44
CA TRP A 159 -9.09 -6.18 4.21
C TRP A 159 -9.42 -7.36 3.29
N GLU A 160 -10.46 -8.13 3.62
CA GLU A 160 -10.83 -9.39 2.97
C GLU A 160 -12.14 -9.27 2.18
N THR A 161 -12.16 -9.82 0.97
CA THR A 161 -13.32 -9.77 0.06
C THR A 161 -14.57 -10.42 0.67
N GLU A 162 -14.43 -11.61 1.26
CA GLU A 162 -15.57 -12.37 1.81
C GLU A 162 -16.15 -11.67 3.05
N LEU A 163 -15.30 -11.15 3.94
CA LEU A 163 -15.75 -10.43 5.12
C LEU A 163 -16.43 -9.12 4.75
N ALA A 164 -15.88 -8.36 3.80
CA ALA A 164 -16.51 -7.15 3.28
C ALA A 164 -17.89 -7.42 2.66
N MET A 165 -18.04 -8.52 1.92
CA MET A 165 -19.34 -8.95 1.39
C MET A 165 -20.33 -9.22 2.52
N ASN A 166 -19.93 -9.99 3.53
CA ASN A 166 -20.79 -10.36 4.67
C ASN A 166 -21.26 -9.11 5.45
N VAL A 167 -20.34 -8.22 5.84
CA VAL A 167 -20.72 -7.03 6.63
C VAL A 167 -21.55 -6.02 5.85
N THR A 168 -21.37 -5.95 4.53
CA THR A 168 -22.21 -5.13 3.64
C THR A 168 -23.62 -5.72 3.54
N ALA A 169 -23.73 -7.04 3.35
CA ALA A 169 -25.02 -7.73 3.34
C ALA A 169 -25.76 -7.57 4.68
N ASP A 170 -25.05 -7.64 5.80
CA ASP A 170 -25.62 -7.40 7.13
C ASP A 170 -26.15 -5.97 7.27
N ALA A 171 -25.40 -4.96 6.82
CA ALA A 171 -25.87 -3.57 6.83
C ALA A 171 -27.12 -3.36 5.97
N ILE A 172 -27.17 -3.98 4.78
CA ILE A 172 -28.35 -3.95 3.89
C ILE A 172 -29.55 -4.61 4.58
N ASN A 173 -29.36 -5.79 5.18
CA ASN A 173 -30.41 -6.54 5.87
C ASN A 173 -30.92 -5.85 7.14
N ALA A 174 -30.04 -5.11 7.83
CA ALA A 174 -30.40 -4.26 8.96
C ALA A 174 -31.23 -3.03 8.56
N GLY A 175 -31.33 -2.74 7.25
CA GLY A 175 -32.03 -1.57 6.73
C GLY A 175 -31.23 -0.28 6.85
N THR A 176 -29.90 -0.37 6.94
CA THR A 176 -29.03 0.82 6.89
C THR A 176 -29.25 1.55 5.57
N ASP A 177 -29.56 2.84 5.65
CA ASP A 177 -29.87 3.69 4.50
C ASP A 177 -28.60 4.46 4.09
N PHE A 178 -28.01 4.09 2.95
CA PHE A 178 -26.78 4.69 2.42
C PHE A 178 -26.87 4.89 0.90
N ASP A 179 -26.21 5.94 0.43
CA ASP A 179 -26.18 6.38 -0.96
C ASP A 179 -24.85 6.02 -1.64
N VAL A 180 -23.76 5.89 -0.86
CA VAL A 180 -22.40 5.62 -1.35
C VAL A 180 -21.71 4.68 -0.37
N VAL A 181 -20.87 3.77 -0.88
CA VAL A 181 -19.99 2.96 -0.04
C VAL A 181 -18.53 3.42 -0.20
N PHE A 182 -17.83 3.64 0.91
CA PHE A 182 -16.38 3.78 0.92
C PHE A 182 -15.73 2.49 1.43
N ALA A 183 -14.86 1.86 0.65
CA ALA A 183 -14.13 0.64 1.02
C ALA A 183 -12.61 0.91 1.05
N ASN A 184 -11.89 0.54 2.12
CA ASN A 184 -10.46 0.89 2.22
C ASN A 184 -9.51 0.15 1.26
N ASN A 185 -9.98 -0.87 0.53
CA ASN A 185 -9.23 -1.43 -0.59
C ASN A 185 -10.17 -1.98 -1.67
N GLU A 186 -9.60 -2.33 -2.83
CA GLU A 186 -10.37 -2.83 -3.97
C GLU A 186 -10.87 -4.27 -3.80
N GLN A 187 -10.20 -5.09 -2.98
CA GLN A 187 -10.68 -6.44 -2.63
C GLN A 187 -11.97 -6.37 -1.81
N MET A 188 -12.02 -5.50 -0.81
CA MET A 188 -13.24 -5.20 -0.08
C MET A 188 -14.28 -4.53 -0.98
N GLY A 189 -13.87 -3.62 -1.87
CA GLY A 189 -14.76 -3.03 -2.88
C GLY A 189 -15.44 -4.09 -3.76
N LYS A 190 -14.73 -5.15 -4.13
CA LYS A 190 -15.32 -6.31 -4.82
C LYS A 190 -16.33 -7.06 -3.96
N GLY A 191 -16.03 -7.26 -2.68
CA GLY A 191 -16.96 -7.85 -1.72
C GLY A 191 -18.25 -7.03 -1.56
N VAL A 192 -18.10 -5.71 -1.43
CA VAL A 192 -19.20 -4.74 -1.41
C VAL A 192 -20.05 -4.86 -2.68
N LYS A 193 -19.40 -4.85 -3.86
CA LYS A 193 -20.09 -4.96 -5.15
C LYS A 193 -20.92 -6.23 -5.24
N ASN A 194 -20.36 -7.37 -4.84
CA ASN A 194 -21.08 -8.64 -4.81
C ASN A 194 -22.34 -8.57 -3.92
N ALA A 195 -22.22 -8.01 -2.71
CA ALA A 195 -23.35 -7.86 -1.79
C ALA A 195 -24.43 -6.92 -2.34
N LEU A 196 -24.04 -5.82 -2.98
CA LEU A 196 -24.97 -4.88 -3.62
C LEU A 196 -25.70 -5.53 -4.80
N ASP A 197 -24.99 -6.30 -5.63
CA ASP A 197 -25.59 -7.04 -6.74
C ASP A 197 -26.63 -8.06 -6.28
N GLU A 198 -26.30 -8.86 -5.25
CA GLU A 198 -27.21 -9.84 -4.67
C GLU A 198 -28.47 -9.19 -4.07
N ALA A 199 -28.33 -7.98 -3.54
CA ALA A 199 -29.45 -7.20 -2.99
C ALA A 199 -30.25 -6.41 -4.06
N GLY A 200 -29.85 -6.47 -5.34
CA GLY A 200 -30.46 -5.67 -6.41
C GLY A 200 -30.21 -4.16 -6.26
N LYS A 201 -29.09 -3.78 -5.66
CA LYS A 201 -28.63 -2.41 -5.37
C LYS A 201 -27.35 -2.05 -6.12
N SER A 202 -27.12 -2.66 -7.29
CA SER A 202 -25.92 -2.48 -8.12
C SER A 202 -25.61 -1.04 -8.53
N ASP A 203 -26.61 -0.14 -8.48
CA ASP A 203 -26.47 1.27 -8.83
C ASP A 203 -25.80 2.12 -7.72
N ILE A 204 -25.60 1.56 -6.52
CA ILE A 204 -24.94 2.29 -5.44
C ILE A 204 -23.44 2.43 -5.76
N PRO A 205 -22.91 3.67 -5.88
CA PRO A 205 -21.50 3.91 -6.16
C PRO A 205 -20.59 3.44 -5.04
N ILE A 206 -19.40 2.97 -5.44
CA ILE A 206 -18.35 2.49 -4.54
C ILE A 206 -17.08 3.30 -4.80
N VAL A 207 -16.57 3.94 -3.75
CA VAL A 207 -15.23 4.53 -3.74
C VAL A 207 -14.31 3.57 -3.00
N ALA A 208 -13.24 3.13 -3.64
CA ALA A 208 -12.24 2.24 -3.08
C ALA A 208 -10.90 2.96 -2.90
N THR A 209 -9.85 2.20 -2.60
CA THR A 209 -8.50 2.72 -2.45
C THR A 209 -7.47 1.70 -2.92
N GLY A 210 -6.36 2.19 -3.45
CA GLY A 210 -5.22 1.38 -3.89
C GLY A 210 -4.69 1.84 -5.25
N GLY A 211 -5.55 1.82 -6.27
CA GLY A 211 -5.16 2.03 -7.66
C GLY A 211 -4.55 0.79 -8.30
N GLY A 212 -4.84 -0.40 -7.78
CA GLY A 212 -4.30 -1.66 -8.30
C GLY A 212 -4.94 -2.08 -9.63
N PRO A 213 -4.33 -3.02 -10.37
CA PRO A 213 -4.84 -3.43 -11.68
C PRO A 213 -6.29 -3.91 -11.65
N ASP A 214 -6.66 -4.67 -10.62
CA ASP A 214 -8.03 -5.12 -10.40
C ASP A 214 -8.99 -3.93 -10.17
N GLY A 215 -8.59 -2.97 -9.33
CA GLY A 215 -9.39 -1.77 -9.06
C GLY A 215 -9.58 -0.89 -10.30
N LEU A 216 -8.52 -0.67 -11.07
CA LEU A 216 -8.60 0.07 -12.34
C LEU A 216 -9.53 -0.65 -13.33
N LYS A 217 -9.45 -1.98 -13.41
CA LYS A 217 -10.37 -2.77 -14.24
C LYS A 217 -11.82 -2.67 -13.77
N MET A 218 -12.06 -2.68 -12.45
CA MET A 218 -13.39 -2.47 -11.88
C MET A 218 -13.95 -1.08 -12.21
N ILE A 219 -13.12 -0.03 -12.29
CA ILE A 219 -13.55 1.30 -12.77
C ILE A 219 -13.96 1.24 -14.25
N GLU A 220 -13.17 0.56 -15.10
CA GLU A 220 -13.49 0.42 -16.52
C GLU A 220 -14.85 -0.27 -16.73
N ASP A 221 -15.08 -1.35 -15.97
CA ASP A 221 -16.29 -2.17 -15.99
C ASP A 221 -17.50 -1.46 -15.35
N GLY A 222 -17.26 -0.42 -14.55
CA GLY A 222 -18.28 0.31 -13.81
C GLY A 222 -18.69 -0.36 -12.49
N ASP A 223 -17.88 -1.31 -12.01
CA ASP A 223 -18.12 -2.01 -10.75
C ASP A 223 -17.76 -1.17 -9.52
N ILE A 224 -16.77 -0.29 -9.63
CA ILE A 224 -16.50 0.77 -8.67
C ILE A 224 -16.44 2.11 -9.39
N THR A 225 -16.77 3.19 -8.70
CA THR A 225 -16.77 4.55 -9.26
C THR A 225 -15.37 5.11 -9.34
N ALA A 226 -14.62 4.99 -8.25
CA ALA A 226 -13.31 5.60 -8.11
C ALA A 226 -12.43 4.79 -7.15
N THR A 227 -11.13 5.00 -7.25
CA THR A 227 -10.14 4.52 -6.30
C THR A 227 -9.21 5.67 -5.92
N ILE A 228 -8.97 5.85 -4.62
CA ILE A 228 -7.91 6.75 -4.18
C ILE A 228 -6.59 6.00 -4.32
N SER A 229 -5.83 6.31 -5.36
CA SER A 229 -4.64 5.58 -5.77
C SER A 229 -3.42 5.94 -4.91
N ALA A 230 -2.72 4.91 -4.46
CA ALA A 230 -1.42 4.97 -3.81
C ALA A 230 -0.54 3.87 -4.43
N PRO A 231 0.26 4.17 -5.47
CA PRO A 231 0.89 3.15 -6.30
C PRO A 231 2.02 2.42 -5.58
N VAL A 232 1.70 1.23 -5.07
CA VAL A 232 2.61 0.40 -4.27
C VAL A 232 3.92 0.03 -4.97
N SER A 233 3.92 -0.07 -6.30
CA SER A 233 5.13 -0.32 -7.09
C SER A 233 6.20 0.76 -6.87
N LEU A 234 5.79 2.01 -6.61
CA LEU A 234 6.71 3.09 -6.28
C LEU A 234 7.36 2.91 -4.91
N GLN A 235 6.75 2.18 -3.96
CA GLN A 235 7.42 1.84 -2.70
C GLN A 235 8.65 0.99 -3.01
N GLY A 236 8.49 -0.14 -3.69
CA GLY A 236 9.58 -1.05 -4.02
C GLY A 236 10.67 -0.42 -4.88
N LEU A 237 10.30 0.40 -5.88
CA LEU A 237 11.28 1.14 -6.68
C LEU A 237 12.07 2.15 -5.84
N THR A 238 11.39 2.88 -4.96
CA THR A 238 12.01 3.95 -4.16
C THR A 238 12.86 3.39 -3.02
N THR A 239 12.45 2.30 -2.38
CA THR A 239 13.22 1.68 -1.30
C THR A 239 14.48 1.01 -1.84
N PHE A 240 14.39 0.36 -3.01
CA PHE A 240 15.57 -0.10 -3.72
C PHE A 240 16.51 1.06 -4.03
N LYS A 241 15.98 2.13 -4.65
CA LYS A 241 16.76 3.33 -4.99
C LYS A 241 17.47 3.89 -3.76
N ASN A 242 16.78 4.05 -2.64
CA ASN A 242 17.33 4.62 -1.41
C ASN A 242 18.42 3.74 -0.81
N LEU A 243 18.22 2.42 -0.75
CA LEU A 243 19.25 1.47 -0.31
C LEU A 243 20.47 1.52 -1.22
N TYR A 244 20.27 1.41 -2.53
CA TYR A 244 21.37 1.44 -3.49
C TYR A 244 22.13 2.78 -3.44
N GLN A 245 21.44 3.91 -3.30
CA GLN A 245 22.07 5.22 -3.10
C GLN A 245 22.91 5.28 -1.81
N SER A 246 22.37 4.79 -0.70
CA SER A 246 23.06 4.78 0.59
C SER A 246 24.27 3.85 0.59
N VAL A 247 24.09 2.62 0.13
CA VAL A 247 25.07 1.53 0.25
C VAL A 247 26.14 1.62 -0.83
N VAL A 248 25.73 1.81 -2.09
CA VAL A 248 26.66 1.74 -3.24
C VAL A 248 27.23 3.12 -3.56
N LYS A 249 26.43 4.18 -3.45
CA LYS A 249 26.83 5.54 -3.85
C LYS A 249 27.24 6.44 -2.68
N GLY A 250 27.06 6.02 -1.43
CA GLY A 250 27.35 6.82 -0.24
C GLY A 250 26.49 8.09 -0.15
N GLN A 251 25.29 8.08 -0.73
CA GLN A 251 24.36 9.21 -0.75
C GLN A 251 23.30 9.05 0.34
N THR A 252 22.97 10.15 1.03
CA THR A 252 21.87 10.15 2.00
C THR A 252 20.52 10.33 1.28
N PRO A 253 19.59 9.37 1.36
CA PRO A 253 18.26 9.51 0.79
C PRO A 253 17.41 10.50 1.59
N GLU A 254 16.28 10.91 1.02
CA GLU A 254 15.25 11.64 1.78
C GLU A 254 14.72 10.76 2.92
N LYS A 255 14.46 11.39 4.06
CA LYS A 255 14.08 10.67 5.28
C LYS A 255 12.72 10.00 5.18
N PHE A 256 11.77 10.71 4.56
CA PHE A 256 10.42 10.25 4.32
C PHE A 256 10.02 10.65 2.90
N THR A 257 9.50 9.69 2.13
CA THR A 257 8.93 9.94 0.81
C THR A 257 7.50 9.41 0.78
N PRO A 258 6.48 10.28 0.68
CA PRO A 258 5.10 9.82 0.54
C PRO A 258 4.86 9.22 -0.85
N LEU A 259 3.95 8.26 -0.94
CA LEU A 259 3.39 7.86 -2.23
C LEU A 259 2.54 8.99 -2.81
N PRO A 260 2.58 9.21 -4.14
CA PRO A 260 1.67 10.16 -4.76
C PRO A 260 0.23 9.68 -4.55
N LEU A 261 -0.64 10.62 -4.20
CA LEU A 261 -2.04 10.39 -3.95
C LEU A 261 -2.87 10.96 -5.11
N ILE A 262 -3.66 10.11 -5.77
CA ILE A 262 -4.45 10.51 -6.94
C ILE A 262 -5.84 9.88 -6.81
N ALA A 263 -6.90 10.69 -6.78
CA ALA A 263 -8.25 10.17 -6.98
C ALA A 263 -8.41 9.79 -8.46
N VAL A 264 -8.62 8.50 -8.72
CA VAL A 264 -8.75 7.95 -10.07
C VAL A 264 -10.19 7.49 -10.27
N ASP A 265 -10.82 7.99 -11.33
CA ASP A 265 -12.14 7.60 -11.82
C ASP A 265 -12.10 7.42 -13.35
N LYS A 266 -13.26 7.19 -13.96
CA LYS A 266 -13.35 6.94 -15.40
C LYS A 266 -12.89 8.13 -16.27
N SER A 267 -12.93 9.35 -15.75
CA SER A 267 -12.55 10.57 -16.47
C SER A 267 -11.04 10.76 -16.58
N ASN A 268 -10.26 10.23 -15.62
CA ASN A 268 -8.81 10.40 -15.54
C ASN A 268 -8.02 9.08 -15.42
N ILE A 269 -8.66 7.93 -15.67
CA ILE A 269 -8.03 6.60 -15.54
C ILE A 269 -6.73 6.45 -16.34
N ALA A 270 -6.57 7.17 -17.45
CA ALA A 270 -5.35 7.17 -18.25
C ALA A 270 -4.14 7.79 -17.52
N ASP A 271 -4.38 8.61 -16.49
CA ASP A 271 -3.36 9.25 -15.66
C ASP A 271 -2.97 8.38 -14.45
N ALA A 272 -3.62 7.23 -14.26
CA ALA A 272 -3.32 6.32 -13.16
C ALA A 272 -1.89 5.78 -13.25
N VAL A 273 -1.19 5.79 -12.12
CA VAL A 273 0.14 5.19 -12.02
C VAL A 273 -0.01 3.68 -11.85
N SER A 274 0.37 2.92 -12.88
CA SER A 274 0.26 1.46 -12.86
C SER A 274 1.18 0.82 -11.82
N TRP A 275 0.66 -0.19 -11.13
CA TRP A 275 1.46 -1.08 -10.28
C TRP A 275 2.30 -2.06 -11.11
N GLU A 276 1.89 -2.30 -12.35
CA GLU A 276 2.54 -3.28 -13.21
C GLU A 276 3.80 -2.70 -13.84
N ARG A 277 4.75 -3.60 -14.10
CA ARG A 277 5.91 -3.24 -14.90
C ARG A 277 5.44 -2.96 -16.32
N ALA A 278 5.79 -1.78 -16.85
CA ALA A 278 5.64 -1.53 -18.27
C ALA A 278 6.38 -2.63 -19.04
N THR A 279 5.63 -3.47 -19.78
CA THR A 279 6.26 -4.40 -20.71
C THR A 279 6.93 -3.56 -21.79
N PRO A 280 8.21 -3.80 -22.12
CA PRO A 280 8.83 -3.09 -23.22
C PRO A 280 7.98 -3.32 -24.47
N ARG A 281 7.46 -2.25 -25.08
CA ARG A 281 7.08 -2.33 -26.50
C ARG A 281 8.28 -2.91 -27.22
N SER A 282 8.09 -3.98 -27.99
CA SER A 282 9.17 -4.66 -28.70
C SER A 282 9.96 -3.65 -29.55
N SER A 283 11.05 -3.14 -29.02
CA SER A 283 12.03 -2.35 -29.76
C SER A 283 13.33 -3.13 -29.74
N SER A 284 13.75 -3.57 -30.91
CA SER A 284 14.96 -4.31 -31.15
C SER A 284 16.23 -3.52 -30.78
N SER A 285 17.15 -4.22 -30.13
CA SER A 285 18.61 -4.25 -30.34
C SER A 285 19.57 -3.56 -29.35
N ALA A 286 20.68 -4.30 -29.17
CA ALA A 286 22.06 -3.97 -28.79
C ALA A 286 22.39 -3.70 -27.30
N GLY A 287 23.26 -4.56 -26.76
CA GLY A 287 23.79 -4.48 -25.39
C GLY A 287 25.26 -4.08 -25.31
N SER A 288 25.85 -4.21 -24.11
CA SER A 288 27.28 -4.48 -23.90
C SER A 288 27.54 -4.88 -22.45
N ASN A 289 28.54 -5.75 -22.24
CA ASN A 289 28.99 -6.28 -20.95
C ASN A 289 30.01 -5.33 -20.29
N SER A 290 29.94 -5.19 -18.97
CA SER A 290 31.15 -4.98 -18.14
C SER A 290 30.95 -5.66 -16.78
N ARG A 291 32.01 -6.30 -16.27
CA ARG A 291 32.01 -6.99 -14.96
C ARG A 291 32.63 -6.09 -13.91
N THR A 292 31.85 -5.73 -12.90
CA THR A 292 32.29 -5.15 -11.62
C THR A 292 31.78 -6.02 -10.47
N ARG A 293 32.49 -6.02 -9.35
CA ARG A 293 32.11 -6.77 -8.13
C ARG A 293 30.73 -6.32 -7.67
N GLY A 294 29.82 -7.26 -7.46
CA GLY A 294 28.43 -6.98 -7.09
C GLY A 294 28.25 -6.66 -5.60
N ALA A 295 27.20 -5.91 -5.31
CA ALA A 295 26.63 -5.73 -3.97
C ALA A 295 25.52 -6.78 -3.73
N ARG A 296 25.18 -7.06 -2.47
CA ARG A 296 24.08 -7.92 -2.07
C ARG A 296 23.08 -7.10 -1.25
N LEU A 297 22.01 -6.62 -1.90
CA LEU A 297 20.93 -5.89 -1.21
C LEU A 297 19.79 -6.86 -0.94
N ALA A 298 19.52 -7.17 0.32
CA ALA A 298 18.40 -8.01 0.68
C ALA A 298 17.13 -7.18 0.93
N ARG A 299 15.97 -7.75 0.62
CA ARG A 299 14.66 -7.22 1.01
C ARG A 299 13.93 -8.32 1.76
N ALA A 300 13.61 -8.09 3.03
CA ALA A 300 12.74 -9.00 3.76
C ALA A 300 11.35 -8.35 3.86
N PRO A 301 10.38 -8.74 3.02
CA PRO A 301 8.98 -8.47 3.29
C PRO A 301 8.54 -9.26 4.52
N PHE A 302 8.31 -8.59 5.64
CA PHE A 302 7.93 -9.24 6.88
C PHE A 302 6.43 -9.51 6.97
N LEU A 303 5.82 -9.83 5.82
CA LEU A 303 4.40 -10.11 5.66
C LEU A 303 4.19 -11.43 4.95
#